data_AF-A0A941G8V4-F1
#
_entry.id   AF-A0A941G8V4-F1
#
_cell.length_a   1.000
_cell.length_b   1.000
_cell.length_c   1.000
_cell.angle_alpha   90.00
_cell.angle_beta   90.00
_cell.angle_gamma   90.00
#
_symmetry.space_group_name_H-M   'P 1'
#
loop_
_entity.id
_entity.type
_entity.pdbx_description
1 polymer ?
#
loop_
_entity_poly.entity_id
_entity_poly.type
_entity_poly.pdbx_seq_one_letter_code
_entity_poly.pdbx_strand_id
1 'polypeptide(L)'
;MEPLSFSAVSSALPLSNTTANSKATSVANTQNSFASFLKESINNVNQAQNESDLLTNKLARGENVDLSQVMIASQKASITMQTTLEIRNKAVEAYQEIMRMSV
;
A
#
# COMPACT_ATOMS: atom_id res chain seq x y z
N MET A 1 31.84 -6.57 -67.45
CA MET A 1 30.74 -5.77 -66.89
C MET A 1 30.67 -6.11 -65.40
N GLU A 2 30.84 -5.06 -64.60
CA GLU A 2 31.00 -4.86 -63.15
C GLU A 2 31.29 -6.01 -62.16
N PRO A 3 32.28 -5.82 -61.25
CA PRO A 3 32.25 -6.32 -59.88
C PRO A 3 31.61 -5.31 -58.91
N LEU A 4 31.28 -5.76 -57.69
CA LEU A 4 31.44 -5.06 -56.39
C LEU A 4 30.21 -4.91 -55.47
N SER A 5 30.51 -5.27 -54.21
CA SER A 5 30.14 -4.64 -52.95
C SER A 5 28.75 -4.88 -52.33
N PHE A 6 28.77 -5.69 -51.27
CA PHE A 6 27.88 -5.53 -50.12
C PHE A 6 28.18 -4.18 -49.45
N SER A 7 27.22 -3.24 -49.45
CA SER A 7 27.32 -2.07 -48.59
C SER A 7 26.65 -2.38 -47.26
N ALA A 8 27.49 -2.53 -46.23
CA ALA A 8 27.06 -2.39 -44.85
C ALA A 8 26.67 -0.92 -44.65
N VAL A 9 25.35 -0.63 -44.63
CA VAL A 9 24.86 0.65 -44.11
C VAL A 9 24.87 0.55 -42.60
N SER A 10 26.07 0.74 -42.05
CA SER A 10 26.26 1.25 -40.70
C SER A 10 25.86 2.72 -40.71
N SER A 11 24.62 3.02 -40.32
CA SER A 11 24.20 4.38 -39.99
C SER A 11 24.04 4.46 -38.48
N ALA A 12 25.00 5.16 -37.90
CA ALA A 12 25.08 5.49 -36.50
C ALA A 12 23.83 6.23 -36.00
N LEU A 13 23.27 5.76 -34.89
CA LEU A 13 22.59 6.62 -33.94
C LEU A 13 23.33 6.53 -32.61
N PRO A 14 24.04 7.58 -32.19
CA PRO A 14 24.43 7.73 -30.80
C PRO A 14 23.23 8.31 -30.04
N LEU A 15 22.42 7.46 -29.40
CA LEU A 15 21.59 7.92 -28.30
C LEU A 15 22.28 7.59 -26.99
N SER A 16 22.93 8.62 -26.49
CA SER A 16 23.40 8.85 -25.12
C SER A 16 22.86 7.88 -24.09
N ASN A 17 23.80 7.16 -23.49
CA ASN A 17 23.70 6.59 -22.16
C ASN A 17 23.31 7.68 -21.15
N THR A 18 22.01 7.95 -20.97
CA THR A 18 21.52 8.63 -19.77
C THR A 18 21.39 7.57 -18.69
N THR A 19 22.51 7.42 -18.00
CA THR A 19 22.68 6.61 -16.81
C THR A 19 21.75 7.18 -15.73
N ALA A 20 20.82 6.34 -15.27
CA ALA A 20 20.46 6.18 -13.86
C ALA A 20 20.43 7.46 -12.99
N ASN A 21 19.40 8.32 -13.14
CA ASN A 21 19.01 9.22 -12.05
C ASN A 21 17.51 9.58 -12.10
N SER A 22 16.65 8.57 -12.01
CA SER A 22 15.20 8.78 -11.86
C SER A 22 14.57 7.77 -10.88
N LYS A 23 15.39 7.19 -9.99
CA LYS A 23 14.92 6.32 -8.89
C LYS A 23 14.93 7.03 -7.53
N ALA A 24 15.76 8.06 -7.34
CA ALA A 24 15.85 8.80 -6.07
C ALA A 24 14.72 9.84 -5.87
N THR A 25 14.18 10.42 -6.94
CA THR A 25 13.05 11.37 -6.88
C THR A 25 11.69 10.68 -6.67
N SER A 26 11.59 9.38 -6.97
CA SER A 26 10.36 8.58 -6.79
C SER A 26 10.10 8.25 -5.31
N VAL A 27 11.14 7.87 -4.56
CA VAL A 27 10.99 7.46 -3.15
C VAL A 27 10.61 8.64 -2.24
N ALA A 28 11.24 9.80 -2.42
CA ALA A 28 10.90 11.00 -1.64
C ALA A 28 9.49 11.53 -1.93
N ASN A 29 9.06 11.48 -3.21
CA ASN A 29 7.70 11.85 -3.60
C ASN A 29 6.67 10.84 -3.07
N THR A 30 7.01 9.55 -3.05
CA THR A 30 6.17 8.49 -2.47
C THR A 30 6.07 8.60 -0.95
N GLN A 31 7.14 9.02 -0.27
CA GLN A 31 7.14 9.22 1.18
C GLN A 31 6.29 10.43 1.59
N ASN A 32 6.28 11.49 0.80
CA ASN A 32 5.41 12.66 1.01
C ASN A 32 3.92 12.35 0.70
N SER A 33 3.65 11.60 -0.37
CA SER A 33 2.29 11.15 -0.68
C SER A 33 1.75 10.18 0.37
N PHE A 34 2.59 9.29 0.91
CA PHE A 34 2.23 8.40 2.02
C PHE A 34 1.94 9.19 3.30
N ALA A 35 2.78 10.17 3.66
CA ALA A 35 2.55 11.01 4.84
C ALA A 35 1.24 11.81 4.74
N SER A 36 0.91 12.31 3.55
CA SER A 36 -0.35 13.03 3.28
C SER A 36 -1.56 12.10 3.37
N PHE A 37 -1.47 10.91 2.75
CA PHE A 37 -2.50 9.88 2.83
C PHE A 37 -2.73 9.39 4.26
N LEU A 38 -1.66 9.24 5.05
CA LEU A 38 -1.74 8.86 6.45
C LEU A 38 -2.46 9.92 7.29
N LYS A 39 -2.16 11.20 7.06
CA LYS A 39 -2.84 12.31 7.73
C LYS A 39 -4.32 12.36 7.41
N GLU A 40 -4.68 12.12 6.15
CA GLU A 40 -6.07 12.07 5.71
C GLU A 40 -6.80 10.85 6.26
N SER A 41 -6.13 9.69 6.34
CA SER A 41 -6.66 8.48 6.96
C SER A 41 -6.93 8.68 8.45
N ILE A 42 -6.03 9.34 9.19
CA ILE A 42 -6.23 9.69 10.61
C ILE A 42 -7.47 10.59 10.79
N ASN A 43 -7.68 11.56 9.88
CA ASN A 43 -8.86 12.40 9.89
C ASN A 43 -10.14 11.60 9.59
N ASN A 44 -10.07 10.68 8.64
CA ASN A 44 -11.18 9.79 8.28
C ASN A 44 -11.58 8.88 9.45
N VAL A 45 -10.61 8.35 10.20
CA VAL A 45 -10.85 7.57 11.42
C VAL A 45 -11.55 8.42 12.48
N ASN A 46 -11.18 9.68 12.63
CA ASN A 46 -11.85 10.59 13.57
C ASN A 46 -13.32 10.84 13.19
N GLN A 47 -13.61 10.99 11.88
CA GLN A 47 -14.99 11.05 11.40
C GLN A 47 -15.76 9.75 11.65
N ALA A 48 -15.17 8.61 11.30
CA ALA A 48 -15.79 7.31 11.50
C ALA A 48 -16.08 7.01 12.98
N GLN A 49 -15.21 7.45 13.90
CA GLN A 49 -15.43 7.36 15.34
C GLN A 49 -16.69 8.15 15.76
N ASN A 50 -16.82 9.39 15.30
CA ASN A 50 -17.95 10.25 15.63
C ASN A 50 -19.28 9.70 15.07
N GLU A 51 -19.24 9.16 13.85
CA GLU A 51 -20.38 8.46 13.25
C GLU A 51 -20.74 7.18 14.00
N SER A 52 -19.74 6.42 14.44
CA SER A 52 -19.93 5.22 15.27
C SER A 52 -20.54 5.55 16.63
N ASP A 53 -20.18 6.66 17.26
CA ASP A 53 -20.77 7.11 18.53
C ASP A 53 -22.25 7.47 18.35
N LEU A 54 -22.60 8.06 17.20
CA LEU A 54 -23.99 8.38 16.82
C LEU A 54 -24.80 7.12 16.54
N LEU A 55 -24.23 6.15 15.84
CA LEU A 55 -24.84 4.84 15.58
C LEU A 55 -24.95 4.00 16.85
N THR A 56 -24.00 4.08 17.78
CA THR A 56 -24.04 3.42 19.09
C THR A 56 -25.16 3.99 19.95
N ASN A 57 -25.36 5.31 19.92
CA ASN A 57 -26.52 5.96 20.54
C ASN A 57 -27.85 5.47 19.95
N LYS A 58 -27.89 5.21 18.63
CA LYS A 58 -29.05 4.61 17.97
C LYS A 58 -29.23 3.14 18.36
N LEU A 59 -28.15 2.37 18.47
CA LEU A 59 -28.17 0.94 18.81
C LEU A 59 -28.53 0.66 20.27
N ALA A 60 -28.15 1.54 21.21
CA ALA A 60 -28.57 1.48 22.61
C ALA A 60 -30.11 1.54 22.79
N ARG A 61 -30.85 1.81 21.71
CA ARG A 61 -32.32 1.76 21.63
C ARG A 61 -32.87 0.35 21.33
N GLY A 62 -32.01 -0.67 21.15
CA GLY A 62 -32.31 -2.09 21.37
C GLY A 62 -32.96 -2.87 20.22
N GLU A 63 -32.16 -3.41 19.29
CA GLU A 63 -32.63 -4.32 18.22
C GLU A 63 -32.08 -5.76 18.32
N ASN A 64 -32.89 -6.69 17.81
CA ASN A 64 -32.84 -8.16 17.91
C ASN A 64 -31.53 -8.81 17.42
N VAL A 65 -30.88 -9.63 18.26
CA VAL A 65 -29.70 -10.43 17.88
C VAL A 65 -29.95 -11.92 18.12
N ASP A 66 -29.76 -12.72 17.08
CA ASP A 66 -29.89 -14.18 17.08
C ASP A 66 -28.58 -14.83 17.59
N LEU A 67 -28.67 -15.77 18.54
CA LEU A 67 -27.51 -16.43 19.19
C LEU A 67 -26.55 -17.07 18.17
N SER A 68 -27.08 -17.57 17.06
CA SER A 68 -26.30 -18.14 15.96
C SER A 68 -25.35 -17.11 15.32
N GLN A 69 -25.79 -15.87 15.18
CA GLN A 69 -24.98 -14.77 14.64
C GLN A 69 -23.86 -14.37 15.60
N VAL A 70 -24.12 -14.41 16.92
CA VAL A 70 -23.09 -14.11 17.94
C VAL A 70 -21.94 -15.12 17.88
N MET A 71 -22.25 -16.42 17.75
CA MET A 71 -21.23 -17.46 17.63
C MET A 71 -20.41 -17.32 16.34
N ILE A 72 -21.07 -17.06 15.20
CA ILE A 72 -20.39 -16.83 13.92
C ILE A 72 -19.50 -15.59 13.99
N ALA A 73 -19.99 -14.50 14.58
CA ALA A 73 -19.24 -13.27 14.77
C ALA A 73 -18.00 -13.49 15.64
N SER A 74 -18.12 -14.24 16.74
CA SER A 74 -17.00 -14.59 17.62
C SER A 74 -15.93 -15.42 16.90
N GLN A 75 -16.35 -16.43 16.14
CA GLN A 75 -15.43 -17.27 15.36
C GLN A 75 -14.71 -16.46 14.28
N LYS A 76 -15.44 -15.58 13.58
CA LYS A 76 -14.89 -14.68 12.56
C LYS A 76 -13.88 -13.71 13.19
N ALA A 77 -14.22 -13.09 14.32
CA ALA A 77 -13.35 -12.17 15.04
C ALA A 77 -12.04 -12.85 15.45
N SER A 78 -12.10 -14.09 15.94
CA SER A 78 -10.92 -14.86 16.33
C SER A 78 -9.96 -15.09 15.16
N ILE A 79 -10.49 -15.50 13.99
CA ILE A 79 -9.69 -15.73 12.77
C ILE A 79 -9.12 -14.41 12.23
N THR A 80 -9.94 -13.35 12.23
CA THR A 80 -9.50 -12.02 11.79
C THR A 80 -8.39 -11.48 12.67
N MET A 81 -8.50 -11.58 13.99
CA MET A 81 -7.46 -11.15 14.92
C MET A 81 -6.13 -11.87 14.66
N GLN A 82 -6.18 -13.18 14.46
CA GLN A 82 -4.98 -13.96 14.15
C GLN A 82 -4.34 -13.51 12.82
N THR A 83 -5.16 -13.24 11.81
CA THR A 83 -4.69 -12.70 10.52
C THR A 83 -4.09 -11.29 10.68
N THR A 84 -4.69 -10.44 11.50
CA THR A 84 -4.17 -9.09 11.79
C THR A 84 -2.81 -9.14 12.47
N LEU A 85 -2.58 -10.11 13.37
CA LEU A 85 -1.27 -10.30 13.98
C LEU A 85 -0.20 -10.67 12.95
N GLU A 86 -0.51 -11.57 12.01
CA GLU A 86 0.39 -11.90 10.91
C GLU A 86 0.69 -10.69 10.01
N ILE A 87 -0.33 -9.91 9.66
CA ILE A 87 -0.16 -8.68 8.88
C ILE A 87 0.70 -7.67 9.63
N ARG A 88 0.47 -7.49 10.94
CA ARG A 88 1.28 -6.60 11.79
C ARG A 88 2.74 -7.03 11.77
N ASN A 89 3.01 -8.32 11.96
CA ASN A 89 4.36 -8.86 11.96
C ASN A 89 5.05 -8.59 10.61
N LYS A 90 4.37 -8.89 9.49
CA LYS A 90 4.88 -8.65 8.13
C LYS A 90 5.09 -7.17 7.81
N ALA A 91 4.23 -6.28 8.32
CA ALA A 91 4.40 -4.83 8.15
C ALA A 91 5.62 -4.30 8.92
N VAL A 92 5.87 -4.82 10.13
CA VAL A 92 7.07 -4.49 10.92
C VAL A 92 8.33 -5.01 10.23
N GLU A 93 8.32 -6.26 9.73
CA GLU A 93 9.42 -6.83 8.94
C GLU A 93 9.71 -5.97 7.68
N ALA A 94 8.68 -5.58 6.93
CA ALA A 94 8.82 -4.75 5.74
C ALA A 94 9.41 -3.37 6.06
N TYR A 95 9.01 -2.76 7.19
CA TYR A 95 9.60 -1.51 7.66
C TYR A 95 11.08 -1.66 8.02
N GLN A 96 11.43 -2.74 8.73
CA GLN A 96 12.81 -3.06 9.07
C GLN A 96 13.66 -3.32 7.81
N GLU A 97 13.11 -4.00 6.81
CA GLU A 97 13.80 -4.27 5.54
C GLU A 97 14.10 -2.98 4.75
N ILE A 98 13.12 -2.06 4.67
CA ILE A 98 13.32 -0.74 4.04
C ILE A 98 14.42 0.06 4.74
N MET A 99 14.48 -0.01 6.08
CA MET A 99 15.55 0.63 6.85
C MET A 99 16.92 -0.02 6.59
N ARG A 100 16.99 -1.35 6.48
CA ARG A 100 18.23 -2.07 6.13
C ARG A 100 18.71 -1.81 4.70
N MET A 101 17.82 -1.51 3.75
CA MET A 101 18.19 -1.07 2.41
C MET A 101 18.77 0.34 2.35
N SER A 102 18.55 1.16 3.38
CA SER A 102 18.82 2.61 3.37
C SER A 102 20.06 3.04 4.18
N VAL A 103 20.86 2.09 4.68
CA VAL A 103 22.15 2.37 5.37
C VAL A 103 23.36 1.94 4.55
#